data_AF-A0A150F7W9-F1
#
_entry.id   AF-A0A150F7W9-F1
#
_cell.length_a   1.000
_cell.length_b   1.000
_cell.length_c   1.000
_cell.angle_alpha   90.00
_cell.angle_beta   90.00
_cell.angle_gamma   90.00
#
_symmetry.space_group_name_H-M   'P 1'
#
loop_
_entity.id
_entity.type
_entity.pdbx_description
1 polymer ?
#
loop_
_entity_poly.entity_id
_entity_poly.type
_entity_poly.pdbx_seq_one_letter_code
_entity_poly.pdbx_strand_id
1 'polypeptide(L)'
;MIINMLKYFFAVKKIPYFPENVTLNKKHIMDHDLDTKFPINLTAFHMLKEIDGKKDEQDIVSGISEIFNISESVLLKDLNELLTGLNRRYLINWKYGEHPSFSAFLYRFLSQYHIHYRERFSNQSDSFLSLYINFFHVISRKIILFWLLFLMLSVVSFIAIPNASIINIAIYFSVIYFGLITGTTLHEVIHGLVHRKFVGKHGPKGYLAADIMSVKFLRPVISPYNKKMVLITLLGPLVPGILGVVGVLFTIFFLHENMFSVGILLFFSTYTLHMIYLLPFLGDGKSIIKQLMFRGIGGKSL
;
A
#
# COMPACT_ATOMS: atom_id res chain seq x y z
N MET A 1 -29.33 25.61 -3.22
CA MET A 1 -30.01 24.74 -2.22
C MET A 1 -29.84 23.25 -2.55
N ILE A 2 -30.25 22.77 -3.73
CA ILE A 2 -30.13 21.36 -4.16
C ILE A 2 -28.68 20.85 -4.19
N ILE A 3 -27.73 21.66 -4.67
CA ILE A 3 -26.30 21.28 -4.71
C ILE A 3 -25.70 21.15 -3.30
N ASN A 4 -26.14 21.96 -2.33
CA ASN A 4 -25.70 21.85 -0.94
C ASN A 4 -26.38 20.68 -0.22
N MET A 5 -27.66 20.39 -0.53
CA MET A 5 -28.34 19.17 -0.10
C MET A 5 -27.68 17.90 -0.65
N LEU A 6 -27.30 17.90 -1.93
CA LEU A 6 -26.54 16.80 -2.54
C LEU A 6 -25.16 16.67 -1.89
N LYS A 7 -24.44 17.77 -1.65
CA LYS A 7 -23.17 17.75 -0.91
C LYS A 7 -23.33 17.18 0.50
N TYR A 8 -24.44 17.45 1.20
CA TYR A 8 -24.71 16.94 2.55
C TYR A 8 -25.13 15.46 2.52
N PHE A 9 -25.99 15.05 1.59
CA PHE A 9 -26.38 13.64 1.40
C PHE A 9 -25.24 12.74 0.91
N PHE A 10 -24.30 13.31 0.15
CA PHE A 10 -23.07 12.66 -0.29
C PHE A 10 -21.85 13.03 0.59
N ALA A 11 -22.04 13.73 1.71
CA ALA A 11 -20.96 14.03 2.65
C ALA A 11 -20.58 12.75 3.39
N VAL A 12 -19.69 11.98 2.77
CA VAL A 12 -19.12 10.80 3.41
C VAL A 12 -18.21 11.28 4.53
N LYS A 13 -18.62 11.03 5.77
CA LYS A 13 -17.81 11.34 6.96
C LYS A 13 -16.42 10.71 6.83
N LYS A 14 -15.40 11.50 7.11
CA LYS A 14 -14.00 11.09 7.12
C LYS A 14 -13.57 10.88 8.57
N ILE A 15 -13.39 9.61 8.94
CA ILE A 15 -13.19 9.18 10.32
C ILE A 15 -11.72 8.75 10.48
N PRO A 16 -10.88 9.51 11.22
CA PRO A 16 -9.51 9.09 11.52
C PRO A 16 -9.52 7.91 12.50
N TYR A 17 -8.56 7.00 12.35
CA TYR A 17 -8.34 5.94 13.33
C TYR A 17 -6.85 5.54 13.42
N PHE A 18 -6.44 5.10 14.60
CA PHE A 18 -5.13 4.49 14.82
C PHE A 18 -5.12 3.04 14.28
N PRO A 19 -4.13 2.66 13.46
CA PRO A 19 -3.90 1.26 13.12
C PRO A 19 -3.64 0.41 14.37
N GLU A 20 -3.96 -0.88 14.32
CA GLU A 20 -3.94 -1.80 15.49
C GLU A 20 -2.62 -1.79 16.27
N ASN A 21 -1.48 -1.62 15.59
CA ASN A 21 -0.14 -1.67 16.18
C ASN A 21 0.45 -0.27 16.44
N VAL A 22 -0.38 0.77 16.50
CA VAL A 22 0.02 2.14 16.85
C VAL A 22 -0.65 2.53 18.15
N THR A 23 0.14 2.89 19.16
CA THR A 23 -0.38 3.29 20.47
C THR A 23 0.00 4.73 20.82
N LEU A 24 -0.91 5.43 21.50
CA LEU A 24 -0.75 6.81 21.93
C LEU A 24 -0.32 6.86 23.40
N ASN A 25 0.84 7.46 23.68
CA ASN A 25 1.30 7.80 25.02
C ASN A 25 1.35 9.32 25.21
N LYS A 26 1.35 9.79 26.46
CA LYS A 26 1.35 11.24 26.80
C LYS A 26 2.44 12.08 26.13
N LYS A 27 3.60 11.48 25.80
CA LYS A 27 4.77 12.16 25.25
C LYS A 27 5.18 11.67 23.86
N HIS A 28 4.61 10.56 23.39
CA HIS A 28 4.98 9.98 22.09
C HIS A 28 3.88 9.07 21.54
N ILE A 29 3.90 8.87 20.22
CA ILE A 29 3.20 7.79 19.53
C ILE A 29 4.20 6.65 19.34
N MET A 30 3.82 5.44 19.71
CA MET A 30 4.62 4.23 19.49
C MET A 30 4.09 3.47 18.28
N ASP A 31 4.97 3.17 17.33
CA ASP A 31 4.70 2.23 16.25
C ASP A 31 5.36 0.90 16.55
N HIS A 32 4.55 -0.10 16.91
CA HIS A 32 5.05 -1.44 17.27
C HIS A 32 5.48 -2.28 16.05
N ASP A 33 5.04 -1.95 14.83
CA ASP A 33 5.47 -2.69 13.63
C ASP A 33 6.87 -2.27 13.16
N LEU A 34 7.32 -1.07 13.54
CA LEU A 34 8.67 -0.55 13.24
C LEU A 34 9.55 -0.42 14.48
N ASP A 35 9.01 -0.58 15.68
CA ASP A 35 9.67 -0.29 16.96
C ASP A 35 10.23 1.14 17.04
N THR A 36 9.40 2.11 16.66
CA THR A 36 9.79 3.53 16.60
C THR A 36 8.88 4.42 17.43
N LYS A 37 9.47 5.40 18.12
CA LYS A 37 8.77 6.41 18.92
C LYS A 37 8.78 7.76 18.22
N PHE A 38 7.60 8.36 18.07
CA PHE A 38 7.42 9.69 17.52
C PHE A 38 7.04 10.66 18.64
N PRO A 39 7.87 11.66 18.98
CA PRO A 39 7.55 12.61 20.04
C PRO A 39 6.32 13.45 19.68
N ILE A 40 5.47 13.71 20.66
CA ILE A 40 4.31 14.61 20.53
C ILE A 40 4.30 15.61 21.68
N ASN A 41 3.78 16.80 21.42
CA ASN A 41 3.52 17.80 22.47
C ASN A 41 2.19 17.52 23.18
N LEU A 42 1.93 18.26 24.25
CA LEU A 42 0.73 18.08 25.07
C LEU A 42 -0.56 18.39 24.29
N THR A 43 -0.55 19.43 23.47
CA THR A 43 -1.68 19.82 22.62
C THR A 43 -2.09 18.70 21.67
N ALA A 44 -1.13 18.13 20.94
CA ALA A 44 -1.36 17.00 20.05
C ALA A 44 -1.87 15.79 20.83
N PHE A 45 -1.35 15.52 22.03
CA PHE A 45 -1.86 14.41 22.85
C PHE A 45 -3.37 14.55 23.15
N HIS A 46 -3.82 15.75 23.55
CA HIS A 46 -5.24 15.98 23.82
C HIS A 46 -6.10 15.86 22.57
N MET A 47 -5.66 16.40 21.43
CA MET A 47 -6.36 16.25 20.14
C MET A 47 -6.47 14.78 19.72
N LEU A 48 -5.37 14.03 19.83
CA LEU A 48 -5.29 12.64 19.40
C LEU A 48 -6.02 11.67 20.32
N LYS A 49 -6.17 12.01 21.60
CA LYS A 49 -6.89 11.19 22.58
C LYS A 49 -8.37 11.02 22.23
N GLU A 50 -8.97 11.98 21.54
CA GLU A 50 -10.37 11.92 21.10
C GLU A 50 -10.61 11.06 19.85
N ILE A 51 -9.54 10.55 19.22
CA ILE A 51 -9.65 9.67 18.05
C ILE A 51 -10.02 8.25 18.51
N ASP A 52 -11.30 7.94 18.46
CA ASP A 52 -11.88 6.63 18.81
C ASP A 52 -12.17 5.74 17.60
N GLY A 53 -11.96 6.26 16.38
CA GLY A 53 -12.28 5.58 15.14
C GLY A 53 -13.77 5.55 14.78
N LYS A 54 -14.59 6.39 15.44
CA LYS A 54 -16.02 6.60 15.17
C LYS A 54 -16.33 8.06 14.85
N LYS A 55 -15.75 9.00 15.60
CA LYS A 55 -15.96 10.45 15.41
C LYS A 55 -15.27 10.98 14.16
N ASP A 56 -15.90 11.92 13.46
CA ASP A 56 -15.24 12.66 12.38
C ASP A 56 -14.44 13.87 12.91
N GLU A 57 -13.76 14.59 12.02
CA GLU A 57 -12.94 15.74 12.40
C GLU A 57 -13.75 16.87 13.07
N GLN A 58 -15.03 17.05 12.70
CA GLN A 58 -15.89 18.08 13.31
C GLN A 58 -16.34 17.66 14.70
N ASP A 59 -16.77 16.40 14.84
CA ASP A 59 -17.17 15.81 16.12
C ASP A 59 -16.02 15.84 17.13
N ILE A 60 -14.78 15.61 16.68
CA ILE A 60 -13.58 15.72 17.52
C ILE A 60 -13.40 17.18 17.97
N VAL A 61 -13.41 18.14 17.05
CA VAL A 61 -13.19 19.57 17.33
C VAL A 61 -14.18 20.11 18.35
N SER A 62 -15.48 19.81 18.21
CA SER A 62 -16.48 20.25 19.17
C SER A 62 -16.28 19.63 20.56
N GLY A 63 -15.68 18.43 20.64
CA GLY A 63 -15.32 17.81 21.92
C GLY A 63 -14.08 18.42 22.61
N ILE A 64 -13.20 19.09 21.87
CA ILE A 64 -11.96 19.69 22.41
C ILE A 64 -11.97 21.22 22.47
N SER A 65 -12.94 21.88 21.84
CA SER A 65 -13.03 23.35 21.80
C SER A 65 -13.13 23.96 23.19
N GLU A 66 -13.88 23.32 24.09
CA GLU A 66 -14.02 23.72 25.49
C GLU A 66 -12.70 23.63 26.28
N ILE A 67 -11.80 22.71 25.91
CA ILE A 67 -10.52 22.49 26.61
C ILE A 67 -9.51 23.58 26.25
N PHE A 68 -9.50 24.00 24.98
CA PHE A 68 -8.49 24.93 24.46
C PHE A 68 -8.96 26.39 24.45
N ASN A 69 -10.26 26.66 24.55
CA ASN A 69 -10.85 28.01 24.49
C ASN A 69 -10.42 28.78 23.22
N ILE A 70 -10.40 28.08 22.08
CA ILE A 70 -10.05 28.61 20.75
C ILE A 70 -11.25 28.38 19.82
N SER A 71 -11.38 29.21 18.77
CA SER A 71 -12.41 29.01 17.76
C SER A 71 -12.30 27.64 17.09
N GLU A 72 -13.46 27.00 16.89
CA GLU A 72 -13.54 25.68 16.24
C GLU A 72 -12.90 25.67 14.84
N SER A 73 -12.97 26.78 14.11
CA SER A 73 -12.39 26.90 12.77
C SER A 73 -10.86 26.81 12.77
N VAL A 74 -10.19 27.41 13.75
CA VAL A 74 -8.74 27.32 13.91
C VAL A 74 -8.36 25.92 14.37
N LEU A 75 -9.11 25.38 15.33
CA LEU A 75 -8.87 24.05 15.89
C LEU A 75 -9.03 22.93 14.84
N LEU A 76 -10.02 23.07 13.95
CA LEU A 76 -10.23 22.16 12.82
C LEU A 76 -9.07 22.21 11.83
N LYS A 77 -8.53 23.39 11.55
CA LYS A 77 -7.37 23.54 10.66
C LYS A 77 -6.14 22.86 11.26
N ASP A 78 -5.86 23.12 12.54
CA ASP A 78 -4.72 22.54 13.24
C ASP A 78 -4.86 21.01 13.36
N LEU A 79 -6.07 20.51 13.65
CA LEU A 79 -6.35 19.08 13.69
C LEU A 79 -6.13 18.44 12.32
N ASN A 80 -6.63 19.03 11.24
CA ASN A 80 -6.46 18.50 9.90
C ASN A 80 -4.97 18.46 9.49
N GLU A 81 -4.20 19.50 9.81
CA GLU A 81 -2.75 19.53 9.56
C GLU A 81 -2.02 18.44 10.35
N LEU A 82 -2.36 18.26 11.63
CA LEU A 82 -1.82 17.19 12.47
C LEU A 82 -2.14 15.81 11.90
N LEU A 83 -3.41 15.53 11.59
CA LEU A 83 -3.86 14.24 11.06
C LEU A 83 -3.24 13.95 9.69
N THR A 84 -3.16 14.95 8.82
CA THR A 84 -2.50 14.83 7.50
C THR A 84 -1.00 14.57 7.68
N GLY A 85 -0.34 15.24 8.62
CA GLY A 85 1.05 14.99 8.97
C GLY A 85 1.30 13.56 9.50
N LEU A 86 0.40 13.05 10.34
CA LEU A 86 0.45 11.69 10.86
C LEU A 86 0.14 10.64 9.79
N ASN A 87 -0.82 10.90 8.90
CA ASN A 87 -1.13 10.05 7.77
C ASN A 87 0.06 9.95 6.80
N ARG A 88 0.76 11.07 6.54
CA ARG A 88 2.01 11.07 5.76
C ARG A 88 3.06 10.11 6.33
N ARG A 89 3.05 9.86 7.64
CA ARG A 89 3.95 8.93 8.34
C ARG A 89 3.35 7.55 8.58
N TYR A 90 2.19 7.23 8.00
CA TYR A 90 1.48 5.94 8.18
C TYR A 90 1.06 5.64 9.63
N LEU A 91 0.87 6.68 10.45
CA LEU A 91 0.45 6.54 11.85
C LEU A 91 -1.07 6.62 12.04
N ILE A 92 -1.78 7.16 11.06
CA ILE A 92 -3.25 7.27 11.05
C ILE A 92 -3.76 6.82 9.69
N ASN A 93 -4.87 6.09 9.70
CA ASN A 93 -5.63 5.73 8.52
C ASN A 93 -7.02 6.42 8.55
N TRP A 94 -7.71 6.37 7.41
CA TRP A 94 -9.04 6.97 7.25
C TRP A 94 -10.10 5.91 6.96
N LYS A 95 -11.23 6.00 7.68
CA LYS A 95 -12.48 5.33 7.34
C LYS A 95 -13.42 6.34 6.70
N TYR A 96 -14.25 5.85 5.79
CA TYR A 96 -15.21 6.66 5.06
C TYR A 96 -16.60 6.10 5.33
N GLY A 97 -17.43 6.91 6.00
CA GLY A 97 -18.77 6.52 6.46
C GLY A 97 -18.77 5.65 7.72
N GLU A 98 -19.89 5.67 8.44
CA GLU A 98 -20.13 4.85 9.64
C GLU A 98 -20.61 3.43 9.29
N HIS A 99 -21.30 3.29 8.16
CA HIS A 99 -21.86 2.03 7.67
C HIS A 99 -21.36 1.68 6.26
N PRO A 100 -21.27 0.38 5.91
CA PRO A 100 -20.90 -0.05 4.56
C PRO A 100 -21.97 0.40 3.55
N SER A 101 -21.66 1.43 2.78
CA SER A 101 -22.49 1.91 1.68
C SER A 101 -21.70 1.95 0.37
N PHE A 102 -22.40 1.88 -0.76
CA PHE A 102 -21.74 1.97 -2.07
C PHE A 102 -21.05 3.33 -2.28
N SER A 103 -21.64 4.42 -1.79
CA SER A 103 -21.02 5.75 -1.84
C SER A 103 -19.75 5.83 -1.00
N ALA A 104 -19.74 5.24 0.21
CA ALA A 104 -18.56 5.12 1.04
C ALA A 104 -17.47 4.27 0.38
N PHE A 105 -17.85 3.15 -0.26
CA PHE A 105 -16.93 2.31 -1.03
C PHE A 105 -16.29 3.09 -2.18
N LEU A 106 -17.08 3.80 -3.00
CA LEU A 106 -16.59 4.58 -4.12
C LEU A 106 -15.68 5.72 -3.65
N TYR A 107 -16.06 6.41 -2.56
CA TYR A 107 -15.24 7.47 -1.99
C TYR A 107 -13.91 6.92 -1.49
N ARG A 108 -13.91 5.81 -0.75
CA ARG A 108 -12.68 5.12 -0.31
C ARG A 108 -11.83 4.72 -1.52
N PHE A 109 -12.44 4.15 -2.54
CA PHE A 109 -11.77 3.70 -3.76
C PHE A 109 -11.16 4.85 -4.57
N LEU A 110 -11.77 6.04 -4.60
CA LEU A 110 -11.21 7.21 -5.27
C LEU A 110 -10.18 7.93 -4.40
N SER A 111 -10.39 7.98 -3.08
CA SER A 111 -9.51 8.68 -2.13
C SER A 111 -8.08 8.13 -2.12
N GLN A 112 -7.89 6.83 -2.39
CA GLN A 112 -6.57 6.19 -2.47
C GLN A 112 -5.67 6.71 -3.61
N TYR A 113 -6.23 7.47 -4.56
CA TYR A 113 -5.48 8.12 -5.65
C TYR A 113 -5.15 9.60 -5.38
N HIS A 114 -5.46 10.12 -4.19
CA HIS A 114 -5.16 11.51 -3.82
C HIS A 114 -3.70 11.69 -3.36
N ILE A 115 -3.00 12.76 -3.83
CA ILE A 115 -1.54 13.03 -3.70
C ILE A 115 -0.94 12.77 -2.30
N HIS A 116 -1.72 13.00 -1.26
CA HIS A 116 -1.26 12.93 0.12
C HIS A 116 -1.86 11.78 0.93
N TYR A 117 -2.67 10.92 0.29
CA TYR A 117 -3.31 9.81 0.97
C TYR A 117 -2.39 8.61 1.07
N ARG A 118 -2.07 8.22 2.29
CA ARG A 118 -1.29 7.02 2.59
C ARG A 118 -2.13 6.08 3.44
N GLU A 119 -2.03 4.79 3.16
CA GLU A 119 -2.73 3.76 3.93
C GLU A 119 -1.73 2.71 4.39
N ARG A 120 -1.89 2.29 5.64
CA ARG A 120 -1.14 1.20 6.24
C ARG A 120 -2.03 -0.02 6.41
N PHE A 121 -1.49 -1.18 6.06
CA PHE A 121 -2.10 -2.46 6.33
C PHE A 121 -1.16 -3.30 7.20
N SER A 122 -1.50 -3.37 8.48
CA SER A 122 -0.85 -4.28 9.43
C SER A 122 -1.50 -5.65 9.34
N ASN A 123 -0.68 -6.70 9.28
CA ASN A 123 -1.15 -8.08 9.33
C ASN A 123 -0.27 -8.85 10.31
N GLN A 124 -0.86 -9.47 11.32
CA GLN A 124 -0.12 -10.22 12.35
C GLN A 124 0.21 -11.66 11.93
N SER A 125 -0.35 -12.16 10.82
CA SER A 125 -0.18 -13.54 10.37
C SER A 125 1.21 -13.81 9.80
N ASP A 126 1.85 -14.90 10.22
CA ASP A 126 3.14 -15.34 9.68
C ASP A 126 2.99 -16.36 8.54
N SER A 127 1.74 -16.73 8.19
CA SER A 127 1.44 -17.68 7.11
C SER A 127 1.57 -17.02 5.73
N PHE A 128 2.27 -17.70 4.82
CA PHE A 128 2.39 -17.27 3.41
C PHE A 128 1.03 -17.02 2.78
N LEU A 129 0.09 -17.96 2.90
CA LEU A 129 -1.21 -17.87 2.24
C LEU A 129 -2.02 -16.66 2.76
N SER A 130 -1.99 -16.44 4.07
CA SER A 130 -2.69 -15.31 4.69
C SER A 130 -2.07 -13.98 4.29
N LEU A 131 -0.73 -13.88 4.24
CA LEU A 131 -0.05 -12.70 3.74
C LEU A 131 -0.36 -12.46 2.26
N TYR A 132 -0.33 -13.52 1.46
CA TYR A 132 -0.60 -13.46 0.03
C TYR A 132 -2.01 -12.98 -0.27
N ILE A 133 -3.04 -13.57 0.36
CA ILE A 133 -4.44 -13.15 0.14
C ILE A 133 -4.63 -11.68 0.54
N ASN A 134 -4.08 -11.28 1.69
CA ASN A 134 -4.21 -9.90 2.17
C ASN A 134 -3.49 -8.91 1.24
N PHE A 135 -2.26 -9.21 0.82
CA PHE A 135 -1.50 -8.34 -0.07
C PHE A 135 -2.11 -8.31 -1.47
N PHE A 136 -2.60 -9.46 -1.97
CA PHE A 136 -3.32 -9.56 -3.22
C PHE A 136 -4.55 -8.68 -3.23
N HIS A 137 -5.35 -8.70 -2.15
CA HIS A 137 -6.52 -7.84 -2.02
C HIS A 137 -6.15 -6.35 -2.06
N VAL A 138 -5.13 -5.93 -1.30
CA VAL A 138 -4.67 -4.54 -1.26
C VAL A 138 -4.13 -4.08 -2.61
N ILE A 139 -3.24 -4.85 -3.23
CA ILE A 139 -2.61 -4.55 -4.52
C ILE A 139 -3.65 -4.53 -5.62
N SER A 140 -4.54 -5.52 -5.66
CA SER A 140 -5.66 -5.57 -6.62
C SER A 140 -6.52 -4.32 -6.49
N ARG A 141 -6.94 -3.96 -5.27
CA ARG A 141 -7.79 -2.77 -5.05
C ARG A 141 -7.14 -1.46 -5.51
N LYS A 142 -5.81 -1.36 -5.41
CA LYS A 142 -5.04 -0.18 -5.84
C LYS A 142 -4.87 -0.10 -7.35
N ILE A 143 -4.73 -1.24 -7.99
CA ILE A 143 -4.33 -1.29 -9.39
C ILE A 143 -5.56 -1.49 -10.28
N ILE A 144 -6.66 -2.09 -9.81
CA ILE A 144 -7.85 -2.44 -10.62
C ILE A 144 -8.46 -1.28 -11.43
N LEU A 145 -8.33 -0.02 -11.01
CA LEU A 145 -8.85 1.13 -11.76
C LEU A 145 -8.27 1.21 -13.18
N PHE A 146 -6.96 1.06 -13.35
CA PHE A 146 -6.35 1.17 -14.68
C PHE A 146 -6.79 0.03 -15.60
N TRP A 147 -7.05 -1.16 -15.04
CA TRP A 147 -7.62 -2.27 -15.80
C TRP A 147 -9.06 -2.01 -16.23
N LEU A 148 -9.90 -1.51 -15.33
CA LEU A 148 -11.28 -1.13 -15.67
C LEU A 148 -11.32 -0.03 -16.74
N LEU A 149 -10.46 0.99 -16.62
CA LEU A 149 -10.34 2.05 -17.62
C LEU A 149 -9.90 1.49 -18.99
N PHE A 150 -8.91 0.60 -19.01
CA PHE A 150 -8.46 -0.04 -20.25
C PHE A 150 -9.57 -0.88 -20.90
N LEU A 151 -10.30 -1.67 -20.10
CA LEU A 151 -11.42 -2.46 -20.61
C LEU A 151 -12.54 -1.58 -21.16
N MET A 152 -12.89 -0.49 -20.45
CA MET A 152 -13.89 0.47 -20.92
C MET A 152 -13.47 1.07 -22.27
N LEU A 153 -12.22 1.50 -22.41
CA LEU A 153 -11.67 2.03 -23.66
C LEU A 153 -11.68 0.97 -24.77
N SER A 154 -11.37 -0.28 -24.45
CA SER A 154 -11.43 -1.40 -25.40
C SER A 154 -12.86 -1.65 -25.90
N VAL A 155 -13.85 -1.59 -25.01
CA VAL A 155 -15.28 -1.72 -25.36
C VAL A 155 -15.72 -0.57 -26.27
N VAL A 156 -15.40 0.67 -25.93
CA VAL A 156 -15.71 1.84 -26.76
C VAL A 156 -15.06 1.71 -28.14
N SER A 157 -13.80 1.27 -28.19
CA SER A 157 -13.07 1.06 -29.44
C SER A 157 -13.72 -0.02 -30.30
N PHE A 158 -14.19 -1.11 -29.69
CA PHE A 158 -14.88 -2.19 -30.39
C PHE A 158 -16.25 -1.77 -30.95
N ILE A 159 -17.00 -0.95 -30.21
CA ILE A 159 -18.27 -0.39 -30.70
C ILE A 159 -18.02 0.54 -31.89
N ALA A 160 -16.97 1.35 -31.85
CA ALA A 160 -16.61 2.27 -32.93
C ALA A 160 -16.07 1.53 -34.17
N ILE A 161 -15.24 0.50 -33.96
CA ILE A 161 -14.61 -0.30 -35.01
C ILE A 161 -14.69 -1.79 -34.61
N PRO A 162 -15.72 -2.52 -35.09
CA PRO A 162 -15.92 -3.93 -34.74
C PRO A 162 -14.83 -4.86 -35.30
N ASN A 163 -13.70 -4.95 -34.61
CA ASN A 163 -12.54 -5.78 -34.99
C ASN A 163 -12.21 -6.77 -33.87
N ALA A 164 -12.15 -8.06 -34.20
CA ALA A 164 -11.81 -9.14 -33.26
C ALA A 164 -10.43 -8.96 -32.61
N SER A 165 -9.50 -8.25 -33.26
CA SER A 165 -8.18 -7.94 -32.70
C SER A 165 -8.26 -7.11 -31.42
N ILE A 166 -9.27 -6.25 -31.28
CA ILE A 166 -9.48 -5.42 -30.08
C ILE A 166 -9.82 -6.30 -28.87
N ILE A 167 -10.65 -7.32 -29.08
CA ILE A 167 -11.01 -8.30 -28.04
C ILE A 167 -9.75 -9.07 -27.61
N ASN A 168 -8.94 -9.54 -28.57
CA ASN A 168 -7.70 -10.25 -28.27
C ASN A 168 -6.72 -9.38 -27.47
N ILE A 169 -6.58 -8.10 -27.82
CA ILE A 169 -5.77 -7.14 -27.06
C ILE A 169 -6.30 -7.00 -25.63
N ALA A 170 -7.61 -6.87 -25.44
CA ALA A 170 -8.22 -6.78 -24.11
C ALA A 170 -7.98 -8.03 -23.26
N ILE A 171 -8.05 -9.22 -23.87
CA ILE A 171 -7.75 -10.50 -23.21
C ILE A 171 -6.28 -10.56 -22.80
N TYR A 172 -5.34 -10.32 -23.72
CA TYR A 172 -3.91 -10.38 -23.40
C TYR A 172 -3.48 -9.30 -22.41
N PHE A 173 -4.06 -8.10 -22.51
CA PHE A 173 -3.85 -7.06 -21.50
C PHE A 173 -4.31 -7.52 -20.12
N SER A 174 -5.46 -8.18 -20.02
CA SER A 174 -5.95 -8.73 -18.74
C SER A 174 -5.03 -9.81 -18.17
N VAL A 175 -4.46 -10.66 -19.03
CA VAL A 175 -3.46 -11.67 -18.63
C VAL A 175 -2.19 -11.03 -18.09
N ILE A 176 -1.64 -10.03 -18.81
CA ILE A 176 -0.49 -9.23 -18.35
C ILE A 176 -0.81 -8.57 -17.01
N TYR A 177 -2.01 -7.99 -16.87
CA TYR A 177 -2.44 -7.31 -15.66
C TYR A 177 -2.49 -8.23 -14.45
N PHE A 178 -3.06 -9.42 -14.64
CA PHE A 178 -3.13 -10.43 -13.61
C PHE A 178 -1.73 -10.93 -13.23
N GLY A 179 -0.83 -11.07 -14.20
CA GLY A 179 0.58 -11.34 -13.99
C GLY A 179 1.28 -10.27 -13.13
N LEU A 180 1.05 -8.99 -13.43
CA LEU A 180 1.59 -7.87 -12.64
C LEU A 180 1.08 -7.88 -11.19
N ILE A 181 -0.22 -8.08 -10.98
CA ILE A 181 -0.81 -8.11 -9.62
C ILE A 181 -0.23 -9.28 -8.82
N THR A 182 -0.25 -10.49 -9.39
CA THR A 182 0.21 -11.70 -8.68
C THR A 182 1.73 -11.69 -8.45
N GLY A 183 2.51 -11.23 -9.44
CA GLY A 183 3.96 -11.05 -9.32
C GLY A 183 4.34 -10.03 -8.26
N THR A 184 3.68 -8.86 -8.24
CA THR A 184 3.92 -7.81 -7.23
C THR A 184 3.50 -8.29 -5.84
N THR A 185 2.39 -9.03 -5.76
CA THR A 185 1.95 -9.65 -4.50
C THR A 185 3.02 -10.60 -3.99
N LEU A 186 3.52 -11.50 -4.83
CA LEU A 186 4.56 -12.44 -4.46
C LEU A 186 5.84 -11.70 -4.01
N HIS A 187 6.25 -10.68 -4.74
CA HIS A 187 7.40 -9.83 -4.41
C HIS A 187 7.32 -9.29 -2.98
N GLU A 188 6.20 -8.63 -2.63
CA GLU A 188 6.02 -8.03 -1.31
C GLU A 188 5.82 -9.07 -0.20
N VAL A 189 5.16 -10.20 -0.50
CA VAL A 189 5.01 -11.30 0.45
C VAL A 189 6.35 -11.92 0.81
N ILE A 190 7.26 -12.08 -0.16
CA ILE A 190 8.60 -12.60 0.10
C ILE A 190 9.40 -11.64 0.98
N HIS A 191 9.34 -10.32 0.74
CA HIS A 191 9.92 -9.32 1.65
C HIS A 191 9.39 -9.50 3.08
N GLY A 192 8.08 -9.63 3.25
CA GLY A 192 7.43 -9.79 4.55
C GLY A 192 7.78 -11.10 5.26
N LEU A 193 7.71 -12.21 4.55
CA LEU A 193 7.94 -13.55 5.09
C LEU A 193 9.39 -13.73 5.54
N VAL A 194 10.35 -13.31 4.70
CA VAL A 194 11.78 -13.44 5.02
C VAL A 194 12.14 -12.52 6.18
N HIS A 195 11.62 -11.28 6.20
CA HIS A 195 11.81 -10.36 7.33
C HIS A 195 11.31 -10.94 8.65
N ARG A 196 10.07 -11.43 8.68
CA ARG A 196 9.45 -12.02 9.89
C ARG A 196 10.20 -13.26 10.36
N LYS A 197 10.69 -14.08 9.42
CA LYS A 197 11.54 -15.24 9.75
C LYS A 197 12.85 -14.82 10.44
N PHE A 198 13.44 -13.70 10.06
CA PHE A 198 14.69 -13.22 10.68
C PHE A 198 14.49 -12.51 12.01
N VAL A 199 13.37 -11.81 12.18
CA VAL A 199 13.04 -11.05 13.40
C VAL A 199 12.42 -11.94 14.49
N GLY A 200 11.79 -13.05 14.12
CA GLY A 200 11.17 -14.00 15.04
C GLY A 200 9.79 -13.55 15.53
N LYS A 201 9.16 -14.38 16.38
CA LYS A 201 7.75 -14.23 16.79
C LYS A 201 7.43 -12.93 17.55
N HIS A 202 8.41 -12.37 18.27
CA HIS A 202 8.21 -11.25 19.19
C HIS A 202 8.81 -9.92 18.70
N GLY A 203 9.50 -9.91 17.56
CA GLY A 203 10.08 -8.67 17.05
C GLY A 203 9.16 -7.95 16.06
N PRO A 204 9.56 -6.74 15.63
CA PRO A 204 8.72 -5.88 14.80
C PRO A 204 8.45 -6.49 13.42
N LYS A 205 7.17 -6.76 13.15
CA LYS A 205 6.71 -7.54 12.00
C LYS A 205 6.68 -6.79 10.67
N GLY A 206 6.80 -5.45 10.69
CA GLY A 206 6.62 -4.61 9.51
C GLY A 206 5.17 -4.61 8.99
N TYR A 207 4.88 -3.70 8.07
CA TYR A 207 3.54 -3.52 7.49
C TYR A 207 3.59 -3.18 6.01
N LEU A 208 2.46 -3.38 5.32
CA LEU A 208 2.32 -2.98 3.93
C LEU A 208 1.91 -1.49 3.88
N ALA A 209 2.77 -0.66 3.33
CA ALA A 209 2.48 0.74 3.04
C ALA A 209 1.98 0.87 1.62
N ALA A 210 0.91 1.64 1.47
CA ALA A 210 0.38 1.97 0.16
C ALA A 210 0.28 3.49 0.00
N ASP A 211 1.02 4.02 -0.97
CA ASP A 211 0.90 5.37 -1.52
C ASP A 211 0.19 5.27 -2.90
N ILE A 212 -0.08 6.38 -3.58
CA ILE A 212 -0.88 6.42 -4.82
C ILE A 212 -0.35 5.48 -5.88
N MET A 213 0.95 5.57 -6.14
CA MET A 213 1.63 4.86 -7.23
C MET A 213 2.48 3.69 -6.73
N SER A 214 2.46 3.40 -5.44
CA SER A 214 3.34 2.35 -4.89
C SER A 214 2.70 1.61 -3.73
N VAL A 215 2.90 0.30 -3.73
CA VAL A 215 2.65 -0.57 -2.59
C VAL A 215 3.99 -1.18 -2.23
N LYS A 216 4.40 -1.07 -0.97
CA LYS A 216 5.71 -1.54 -0.50
C LYS A 216 5.63 -2.06 0.92
N PHE A 217 6.37 -3.13 1.21
CA PHE A 217 6.52 -3.63 2.55
C PHE A 217 7.57 -2.80 3.33
N LEU A 218 7.10 -2.04 4.32
CA LEU A 218 7.96 -1.27 5.23
C LEU A 218 8.39 -2.15 6.39
N ARG A 219 9.69 -2.14 6.67
CA ARG A 219 10.34 -2.94 7.70
C ARG A 219 11.41 -2.13 8.43
N PRO A 220 11.62 -2.36 9.73
CA PRO A 220 12.73 -1.77 10.46
C PRO A 220 14.06 -2.40 10.05
N VAL A 221 15.14 -1.67 10.32
CA VAL A 221 16.51 -2.15 10.08
C VAL A 221 16.86 -3.20 11.14
N ILE A 222 17.15 -4.43 10.71
CA ILE A 222 17.59 -5.51 11.61
C ILE A 222 19.05 -5.25 12.02
N SER A 223 19.27 -4.69 13.21
CA SER A 223 20.60 -4.61 13.83
C SER A 223 21.00 -5.95 14.44
N PRO A 224 22.27 -6.41 14.35
CA PRO A 224 23.41 -5.86 13.59
C PRO A 224 23.57 -6.46 12.17
N TYR A 225 22.56 -7.16 11.63
CA TYR A 225 22.73 -8.06 10.49
C TYR A 225 22.46 -7.40 9.12
N ASN A 226 23.36 -6.53 8.66
CA ASN A 226 23.28 -5.90 7.33
C ASN A 226 23.20 -6.92 6.17
N LYS A 227 23.82 -8.11 6.30
CA LYS A 227 23.73 -9.18 5.29
C LYS A 227 22.31 -9.73 5.15
N LYS A 228 21.55 -9.84 6.25
CA LYS A 228 20.16 -10.29 6.22
C LYS A 228 19.26 -9.25 5.54
N MET A 229 19.53 -7.96 5.74
CA MET A 229 18.79 -6.88 5.06
C MET A 229 18.98 -6.90 3.54
N VAL A 230 20.22 -7.10 3.08
CA VAL A 230 20.49 -7.25 1.63
C VAL A 230 19.78 -8.47 1.08
N LEU A 231 19.80 -9.60 1.80
CA LEU A 231 19.13 -10.81 1.38
C LEU A 231 17.60 -10.64 1.29
N ILE A 232 16.95 -10.02 2.28
CA ILE A 232 15.51 -9.72 2.20
C ILE A 232 15.23 -8.88 0.95
N THR A 233 16.01 -7.80 0.77
CA THR A 233 15.84 -6.86 -0.36
C THR A 233 16.07 -7.54 -1.72
N LEU A 234 16.98 -8.51 -1.80
CA LEU A 234 17.27 -9.28 -3.00
C LEU A 234 16.17 -10.30 -3.32
N LEU A 235 15.65 -11.00 -2.30
CA LEU A 235 14.72 -12.12 -2.50
C LEU A 235 13.35 -11.66 -3.03
N GLY A 236 12.88 -10.48 -2.65
CA GLY A 236 11.63 -9.90 -3.14
C GLY A 236 11.52 -9.93 -4.68
N PRO A 237 12.45 -9.35 -5.44
CA PRO A 237 12.45 -9.41 -6.90
C PRO A 237 12.99 -10.72 -7.48
N LEU A 238 13.94 -11.38 -6.81
CA LEU A 238 14.59 -12.58 -7.33
C LEU A 238 13.62 -13.78 -7.42
N VAL A 239 12.79 -14.00 -6.40
CA VAL A 239 11.84 -15.13 -6.37
C VAL A 239 10.82 -15.07 -7.51
N PRO A 240 10.02 -14.00 -7.67
CA PRO A 240 9.12 -13.87 -8.82
C PRO A 240 9.89 -13.83 -10.14
N GLY A 241 11.07 -13.22 -10.19
CA GLY A 241 11.91 -13.18 -11.39
C GLY A 241 12.33 -14.57 -11.88
N ILE A 242 12.85 -15.43 -10.99
CA ILE A 242 13.23 -16.80 -11.32
C ILE A 242 12.00 -17.62 -11.74
N LEU A 243 10.88 -17.49 -11.05
CA LEU A 243 9.63 -18.15 -11.45
C LEU A 243 9.18 -17.71 -12.85
N GLY A 244 9.33 -16.42 -13.17
CA GLY A 244 9.09 -15.88 -14.50
C GLY A 244 9.99 -16.51 -15.55
N VAL A 245 11.30 -16.56 -15.33
CA VAL A 245 12.26 -17.16 -16.26
C VAL A 245 11.94 -18.64 -16.48
N VAL A 246 11.70 -19.41 -15.41
CA VAL A 246 11.35 -20.82 -15.51
C VAL A 246 10.05 -21.00 -16.30
N GLY A 247 9.03 -20.19 -16.05
CA GLY A 247 7.76 -20.26 -16.77
C GLY A 247 7.86 -19.86 -18.25
N VAL A 248 8.69 -18.87 -18.58
CA VAL A 248 8.99 -18.49 -19.96
C VAL A 248 9.70 -19.62 -20.70
N LEU A 249 10.76 -20.19 -20.11
CA LEU A 249 11.48 -21.32 -20.71
C LEU A 249 10.55 -22.53 -20.87
N PHE A 250 9.73 -22.83 -19.85
CA PHE A 250 8.74 -23.90 -19.94
C PHE A 250 7.78 -23.69 -21.11
N THR A 251 7.30 -22.46 -21.29
CA THR A 251 6.37 -22.13 -22.38
C THR A 251 7.03 -22.30 -23.75
N ILE A 252 8.27 -21.84 -23.91
CA ILE A 252 9.00 -21.92 -25.19
C ILE A 252 9.33 -23.37 -25.57
N PHE A 253 9.75 -24.20 -24.60
CA PHE A 253 10.22 -25.55 -24.90
C PHE A 253 9.13 -26.63 -24.91
N PHE A 254 8.03 -26.43 -24.17
CA PHE A 254 7.05 -27.50 -23.94
C PHE A 254 5.63 -27.18 -24.45
N LEU A 255 5.31 -25.93 -24.79
CA LEU A 255 3.97 -25.57 -25.28
C LEU A 255 4.00 -25.31 -26.79
N HIS A 256 2.94 -25.77 -27.47
CA HIS A 256 2.73 -25.50 -28.89
C HIS A 256 2.29 -24.05 -29.11
N GLU A 257 2.63 -23.47 -30.24
CA GLU A 257 2.22 -22.12 -30.63
C GLU A 257 0.70 -22.04 -30.81
N ASN A 258 0.02 -21.38 -29.88
CA ASN A 258 -1.41 -21.09 -29.92
C ASN A 258 -1.71 -19.88 -29.00
N MET A 259 -2.94 -19.39 -29.03
CA MET A 259 -3.31 -18.21 -28.23
C MET A 259 -3.12 -18.42 -26.72
N PHE A 260 -3.30 -19.65 -26.24
CA PHE A 260 -3.13 -19.99 -24.84
C PHE A 260 -1.67 -19.96 -24.40
N SER A 261 -0.75 -20.51 -25.21
CA SER A 261 0.69 -20.46 -24.93
C SER A 261 1.23 -19.03 -24.99
N VAL A 262 0.73 -18.20 -25.91
CA VAL A 262 1.03 -16.75 -25.91
C VAL A 262 0.58 -16.08 -24.61
N GLY A 263 -0.63 -16.40 -24.12
CA GLY A 263 -1.11 -15.90 -22.84
C GLY A 263 -0.21 -16.29 -21.66
N ILE A 264 0.15 -17.58 -21.57
CA ILE A 264 1.08 -18.08 -20.54
C ILE A 264 2.44 -17.39 -20.63
N LEU A 265 2.97 -17.24 -21.85
CA LEU A 265 4.24 -16.57 -22.10
C LEU A 265 4.21 -15.12 -21.59
N LEU A 266 3.16 -14.37 -21.92
CA LEU A 266 2.97 -12.99 -21.46
C LEU A 266 2.85 -12.92 -19.94
N PHE A 267 2.09 -13.83 -19.32
CA PHE A 267 1.95 -13.91 -17.87
C PHE A 267 3.31 -14.10 -17.19
N PHE A 268 4.12 -15.08 -17.58
CA PHE A 268 5.44 -15.30 -16.97
C PHE A 268 6.49 -14.25 -17.35
N SER A 269 6.32 -13.61 -18.51
CA SER A 269 7.14 -12.44 -18.88
C SER A 269 6.96 -11.30 -17.87
N THR A 270 5.74 -11.07 -17.36
CA THR A 270 5.51 -10.06 -16.30
C THR A 270 6.21 -10.38 -14.98
N TYR A 271 6.34 -11.67 -14.65
CA TYR A 271 7.11 -12.11 -13.49
C TYR A 271 8.60 -11.81 -13.69
N THR A 272 9.12 -12.07 -14.88
CA THR A 272 10.52 -11.78 -15.26
C THR A 272 10.85 -10.30 -15.14
N LEU A 273 9.90 -9.39 -15.44
CA LEU A 273 10.08 -7.94 -15.26
C LEU A 273 10.46 -7.54 -13.83
N HIS A 274 10.17 -8.37 -12.82
CA HIS A 274 10.57 -8.06 -11.44
C HIS A 274 12.09 -8.04 -11.26
N MET A 275 12.86 -8.70 -12.14
CA MET A 275 14.32 -8.62 -12.14
C MET A 275 14.83 -7.20 -12.45
N ILE A 276 14.03 -6.36 -13.11
CA ILE A 276 14.37 -4.94 -13.35
C ILE A 276 14.50 -4.18 -12.02
N TYR A 277 13.77 -4.58 -10.98
CA TYR A 277 13.91 -3.97 -9.65
C TYR A 277 15.27 -4.25 -8.98
N LEU A 278 16.08 -5.17 -9.50
CA LEU A 278 17.45 -5.39 -9.04
C LEU A 278 18.45 -4.42 -9.67
N LEU A 279 18.05 -3.64 -10.67
CA LEU A 279 18.92 -2.66 -11.30
C LEU A 279 19.36 -1.60 -10.28
N PRO A 280 20.63 -1.16 -10.32
CA PRO A 280 21.25 -0.34 -9.28
C PRO A 280 20.58 1.02 -9.05
N PHE A 281 19.79 1.51 -10.02
CA PHE A 281 19.10 2.79 -9.98
C PHE A 281 17.58 2.69 -9.77
N LEU A 282 17.01 1.47 -9.67
CA LEU A 282 15.57 1.24 -9.52
C LEU A 282 15.24 0.47 -8.23
N GLY A 283 14.05 0.75 -7.69
CA GLY A 283 13.42 0.03 -6.57
C GLY A 283 14.37 -0.54 -5.52
N ASP A 284 14.44 -1.87 -5.48
CA ASP A 284 15.22 -2.64 -4.51
C ASP A 284 16.72 -2.60 -4.77
N GLY A 285 17.17 -2.54 -6.03
CA GLY A 285 18.58 -2.43 -6.39
C GLY A 285 19.22 -1.16 -5.87
N LYS A 286 18.50 -0.03 -5.91
CA LYS A 286 18.92 1.22 -5.25
C LYS A 286 19.09 1.04 -3.74
N SER A 287 18.19 0.29 -3.10
CA SER A 287 18.25 0.01 -1.66
C SER A 287 19.41 -0.93 -1.32
N ILE A 288 19.69 -1.92 -2.16
CA ILE A 288 20.84 -2.83 -2.03
C ILE A 288 22.14 -2.04 -2.13
N ILE A 289 22.28 -1.16 -3.13
CA ILE A 289 23.46 -0.30 -3.27
C ILE A 289 23.65 0.56 -2.03
N LYS A 290 22.59 1.22 -1.54
CA LYS A 290 22.68 2.00 -0.31
C LYS A 290 23.18 1.13 0.85
N GLN A 291 22.59 -0.04 1.07
CA GLN A 291 23.00 -0.96 2.14
C GLN A 291 24.45 -1.45 2.00
N LEU A 292 24.96 -1.59 0.77
CA LEU A 292 26.34 -1.97 0.49
C LEU A 292 27.31 -0.78 0.62
N MET A 293 26.94 0.41 0.16
CA MET A 293 27.77 1.62 0.20
C MET A 293 27.87 2.22 1.61
N PHE A 294 26.78 2.20 2.39
CA PHE A 294 26.79 2.60 3.81
C PHE A 294 27.56 1.59 4.70
N ARG A 295 28.15 0.53 4.14
CA ARG A 295 29.25 -0.20 4.80
C ARG A 295 30.54 0.63 4.88
N GLY A 296 30.70 1.65 4.03
CA GLY A 296 31.88 2.54 4.01
C GLY A 296 31.72 3.83 4.81
N ILE A 297 30.49 4.28 5.07
CA ILE A 297 30.21 5.49 5.86
C ILE A 297 29.13 5.10 6.87
N GLY A 298 29.55 4.92 8.13
CA GLY A 298 28.64 4.57 9.20
C GLY A 298 27.57 5.63 9.45
N GLY A 299 26.43 5.18 9.96
CA GLY A 299 25.54 6.01 10.76
C GLY A 299 24.26 6.47 10.07
N LYS A 300 23.13 6.08 10.69
CA LYS A 300 21.92 6.87 10.90
C LYS A 300 21.65 7.97 9.85
N SER A 301 20.70 7.73 8.95
CA SER A 301 19.84 8.82 8.47
C SER A 301 18.44 8.30 8.17
N LEU A 302 17.53 8.66 9.07
CA LEU A 302 16.06 8.86 8.96
C LEU A 302 15.27 7.98 7.97
#